data_AF-A0AAN6WTY7-F1
#
_entry.id   AF-A0AAN6WTY7-F1
#
_cell.length_a   1.000
_cell.length_b   1.000
_cell.length_c   1.000
_cell.angle_alpha   90.00
_cell.angle_beta   90.00
_cell.angle_gamma   90.00
#
_symmetry.space_group_name_H-M   'P 1'
#
loop_
_entity.id
_entity.type
_entity.pdbx_description
1 polymer ?
#
loop_
_entity_poly.entity_id
_entity_poly.type
_entity_poly.pdbx_seq_one_letter_code
_entity_poly.pdbx_strand_id
1 'polypeptide(L)'
;MTLTKEEIDEFYRNSRLSIPTGLRLPMASLLSFGTGFLLGAGHGSRTAGLQFRAEHAHKLPTTTTGWYLYHKSKNYRAARGGVKEGLKMGFKISFWTTAMLAIEHMFDTYRGAPDMFNTITSLVTVAGGFSLWNRFSLPMAARTTKAALVVGTLYGGAQDFMSTLHGRKLPYASSATSTTTTRSLHSSSTQSSPSGNLTLEDAADFSPESTTATMPPPTTPSPLSVLPLTNVLRSWMTTAVSSSPVLLPPSLAAMSVLAHTSSPVLNPDRNPLLHSFLKKTFYAQFCAGEHPAEVQKTIKSLKDIGFSGVILGYAREVVLTEAQTKQLSAASLVDEECINNEVRPWATGTLMTVLLAEPGDFVALKFTGAGRQALFALKERPGEAPPQQLGEAIDTICELAQKRGVRLLFDAEQNAVQRGIDEWTMRYMRKYNTGGKAVIYNTYQAYLKSTGETLSRHLKEAREKGFTLGVKLVRGAYLGSDPRDIIHDTKEGTDRAYDGIAEGLLKKEWSFPLQGEGGFPDMAVVLATHNRDSVLKAKRLIADGTAREEVDVAFAQLQGMADEVSCELVAGNHREEKKKMSAYKYLVWGSTGECMKYLLRRAYENRDAVQRTVSGREAMKSEVVRRVKGLFGLA
;
A
#
# COMPACT_ATOMS: atom_id res chain seq x y z
N MET A 1 -34.42 -44.66 14.19
CA MET A 1 -33.13 -45.22 14.61
C MET A 1 -32.19 -44.05 14.83
N THR A 2 -31.92 -43.67 16.08
CA THR A 2 -31.04 -42.55 16.43
C THR A 2 -29.62 -43.08 16.54
N LEU A 3 -28.73 -42.66 15.63
CA LEU A 3 -27.30 -42.97 15.67
C LEU A 3 -26.69 -42.45 16.98
N THR A 4 -25.82 -43.23 17.58
CA THR A 4 -25.03 -42.82 18.76
C THR A 4 -23.99 -41.77 18.37
N LYS A 5 -23.51 -41.00 19.36
CA LYS A 5 -22.51 -39.95 19.12
C LYS A 5 -21.21 -40.50 18.52
N GLU A 6 -20.83 -41.71 18.91
CA GLU A 6 -19.64 -42.40 18.43
C GLU A 6 -19.77 -42.83 16.95
N GLU A 7 -20.95 -43.34 16.56
CA GLU A 7 -21.27 -43.67 15.17
C GLU A 7 -21.32 -42.41 14.29
N ILE A 8 -21.81 -41.29 14.82
CA ILE A 8 -21.79 -39.99 14.13
C ILE A 8 -20.34 -39.54 13.94
N ASP A 9 -19.51 -39.53 14.99
CA ASP A 9 -18.12 -39.12 14.90
C ASP A 9 -17.31 -40.02 13.94
N GLU A 10 -17.59 -41.32 13.91
CA GLU A 10 -17.00 -42.25 12.94
C GLU A 10 -17.46 -41.98 11.50
N PHE A 11 -18.75 -41.71 11.30
CA PHE A 11 -19.29 -41.34 10.00
C PHE A 11 -18.67 -40.05 9.44
N TYR A 12 -18.44 -39.05 10.30
CA TYR A 12 -17.74 -37.81 9.93
C TYR A 12 -16.25 -38.07 9.63
N ARG A 13 -15.55 -38.88 10.44
CA ARG A 13 -14.14 -39.26 10.19
C ARG A 13 -13.94 -40.01 8.86
N ASN A 14 -14.91 -40.82 8.47
CA ASN A 14 -14.87 -41.58 7.22
C ASN A 14 -15.32 -40.79 5.99
N SER A 15 -15.93 -39.61 6.18
CA SER A 15 -16.38 -38.73 5.10
C SER A 15 -15.24 -37.88 4.52
N ARG A 16 -15.24 -37.62 3.20
CA ARG A 16 -14.25 -36.73 2.57
C ARG A 16 -14.36 -35.31 3.14
N LEU A 17 -13.21 -34.73 3.50
CA LEU A 17 -13.11 -33.41 4.14
C LEU A 17 -13.91 -33.29 5.46
N SER A 18 -14.23 -34.43 6.09
CA SER A 18 -15.10 -34.50 7.27
C SER A 18 -16.50 -33.94 7.04
N ILE A 19 -16.99 -33.96 5.78
CA ILE A 19 -18.33 -33.49 5.41
C ILE A 19 -19.10 -34.65 4.77
N PRO A 20 -20.24 -35.07 5.36
CA PRO A 20 -21.09 -36.10 4.78
C PRO A 20 -21.50 -35.80 3.34
N THR A 21 -21.51 -36.82 2.48
CA THR A 21 -21.85 -36.70 1.07
C THR A 21 -23.19 -35.98 0.83
N GLY A 22 -24.20 -36.28 1.66
CA GLY A 22 -25.54 -35.65 1.58
C GLY A 22 -25.53 -34.13 1.80
N LEU A 23 -24.52 -33.60 2.49
CA LEU A 23 -24.32 -32.16 2.68
C LEU A 23 -23.29 -31.59 1.68
N ARG A 24 -22.26 -32.38 1.36
CA ARG A 24 -21.14 -32.00 0.49
C ARG A 24 -21.58 -31.71 -0.94
N LEU A 25 -22.42 -32.56 -1.55
CA LEU A 25 -22.90 -32.35 -2.92
C LEU A 25 -23.71 -31.05 -3.08
N PRO A 26 -24.77 -30.79 -2.29
CA PRO A 26 -25.55 -29.56 -2.45
C PRO A 26 -24.72 -28.31 -2.13
N MET A 27 -23.85 -28.35 -1.12
CA MET A 27 -22.96 -27.23 -0.82
C MET A 27 -21.99 -26.92 -1.97
N ALA A 28 -21.32 -27.94 -2.50
CA ALA A 28 -20.39 -27.76 -3.61
C ALA A 28 -21.11 -27.31 -4.89
N SER A 29 -22.32 -27.80 -5.14
CA SER A 29 -23.17 -27.39 -6.26
C SER A 29 -23.56 -25.90 -6.16
N LEU A 30 -23.91 -25.43 -4.95
CA LEU A 30 -24.25 -24.03 -4.71
C LEU A 30 -23.03 -23.10 -4.83
N LEU A 31 -21.89 -23.50 -4.26
CA LEU A 31 -20.64 -22.74 -4.33
C LEU A 31 -20.11 -22.65 -5.77
N SER A 32 -20.18 -23.74 -6.52
CA SER A 32 -19.78 -23.77 -7.92
C SER A 32 -20.74 -22.98 -8.81
N PHE A 33 -22.05 -23.00 -8.52
CA PHE A 33 -23.02 -22.11 -9.17
C PHE A 33 -22.68 -20.64 -8.91
N GLY A 34 -22.44 -20.25 -7.66
CA GLY A 34 -22.10 -18.87 -7.29
C GLY A 34 -20.81 -18.39 -7.98
N THR A 35 -19.78 -19.24 -8.00
CA THR A 35 -18.51 -18.95 -8.68
C THR A 35 -18.71 -18.79 -10.19
N GLY A 36 -19.46 -19.71 -10.82
CA GLY A 36 -19.79 -19.62 -12.24
C GLY A 36 -20.66 -18.42 -12.59
N PHE A 37 -21.59 -18.05 -11.71
CA PHE A 37 -22.42 -16.87 -11.88
C PHE A 37 -21.60 -15.60 -11.84
N LEU A 38 -20.68 -15.44 -10.89
CA LEU A 38 -19.85 -14.24 -10.78
C LEU A 38 -18.92 -14.08 -11.99
N LEU A 39 -18.26 -15.17 -12.41
CA LEU A 39 -17.39 -15.16 -13.59
C LEU A 39 -18.19 -14.88 -14.88
N GLY A 40 -19.33 -15.56 -15.05
CA GLY A 40 -20.22 -15.36 -16.19
C GLY A 40 -20.83 -13.96 -16.23
N ALA A 41 -21.21 -13.40 -15.08
CA ALA A 41 -21.77 -12.06 -15.00
C ALA A 41 -20.76 -10.98 -15.34
N GLY A 42 -19.51 -11.11 -14.86
CA GLY A 42 -18.44 -10.20 -15.24
C GLY A 42 -18.14 -10.24 -16.74
N HIS A 43 -18.01 -11.46 -17.30
CA HIS A 43 -17.76 -11.63 -18.73
C HIS A 43 -18.92 -11.13 -19.59
N GLY A 44 -20.16 -11.54 -19.29
CA GLY A 44 -21.36 -11.16 -20.03
C GLY A 44 -21.63 -9.66 -19.98
N SER A 45 -21.40 -9.02 -18.83
CA SER A 45 -21.53 -7.56 -18.70
C SER A 45 -20.54 -6.81 -19.55
N ARG A 46 -19.26 -7.22 -19.54
CA ARG A 46 -18.21 -6.62 -20.36
C ARG A 46 -18.49 -6.79 -21.85
N THR A 47 -18.84 -8.00 -22.29
CA THR A 47 -19.13 -8.29 -23.70
C THR A 47 -20.34 -7.50 -24.20
N ALA A 48 -21.44 -7.49 -23.45
CA ALA A 48 -22.64 -6.72 -23.82
C ALA A 48 -22.39 -5.20 -23.82
N GLY A 49 -21.56 -4.71 -22.88
CA GLY A 49 -21.13 -3.31 -22.85
C GLY A 49 -20.27 -2.93 -24.05
N LEU A 50 -19.34 -3.80 -24.48
CA LEU A 50 -18.51 -3.60 -25.67
C LEU A 50 -19.33 -3.66 -26.96
N GLN A 51 -20.23 -4.63 -27.09
CA GLN A 51 -21.16 -4.73 -28.21
C GLN A 51 -22.01 -3.47 -28.34
N PHE A 52 -22.58 -2.97 -27.23
CA PHE A 52 -23.35 -1.73 -27.24
C PHE A 52 -22.52 -0.54 -27.75
N ARG A 53 -21.27 -0.43 -27.31
CA ARG A 53 -20.37 0.64 -27.78
C ARG A 53 -20.05 0.51 -29.27
N ALA A 54 -19.80 -0.70 -29.75
CA ALA A 54 -19.53 -0.95 -31.16
C ALA A 54 -20.75 -0.61 -32.03
N GLU A 55 -21.95 -1.08 -31.63
CA GLU A 55 -23.21 -0.78 -32.33
C GLU A 55 -23.51 0.72 -32.41
N HIS A 56 -23.11 1.51 -31.40
CA HIS A 56 -23.44 2.94 -31.32
C HIS A 56 -22.24 3.86 -31.58
N ALA A 57 -21.11 3.32 -32.06
CA ALA A 57 -19.91 4.12 -32.33
C ALA A 57 -20.14 5.23 -33.36
N HIS A 58 -21.10 5.03 -34.28
CA HIS A 58 -21.49 5.98 -35.32
C HIS A 58 -22.59 6.97 -34.89
N LYS A 59 -23.11 6.87 -33.67
CA LYS A 59 -24.22 7.68 -33.12
C LYS A 59 -23.90 8.17 -31.71
N LEU A 60 -22.76 8.84 -31.55
CA LEU A 60 -22.38 9.40 -30.26
C LEU A 60 -23.21 10.66 -29.94
N PRO A 61 -23.78 10.77 -28.73
CA PRO A 61 -24.57 11.95 -28.36
C PRO A 61 -23.72 13.23 -28.32
N THR A 62 -24.32 14.35 -28.70
CA THR A 62 -23.72 15.69 -28.63
C THR A 62 -24.22 16.52 -27.43
N THR A 63 -25.29 16.06 -26.77
CA THR A 63 -25.91 16.73 -25.62
C THR A 63 -25.65 15.98 -24.32
N THR A 64 -25.64 16.71 -23.21
CA THR A 64 -25.47 16.16 -21.85
C THR A 64 -26.57 15.16 -21.50
N THR A 65 -27.83 15.48 -21.81
CA THR A 65 -28.98 14.57 -21.64
C THR A 65 -28.84 13.31 -22.49
N GLY A 66 -28.33 13.43 -23.72
CA GLY A 66 -28.06 12.29 -24.60
C GLY A 66 -27.00 11.34 -24.03
N TRP A 67 -25.92 11.88 -23.45
CA TRP A 67 -24.89 11.09 -22.77
C TRP A 67 -25.42 10.33 -21.55
N TYR A 68 -26.31 10.96 -20.77
CA TYR A 68 -26.97 10.28 -19.65
C TYR A 68 -27.80 9.07 -20.12
N LEU A 69 -28.65 9.25 -21.13
CA LEU A 69 -29.49 8.18 -21.69
C LEU A 69 -28.65 7.07 -22.34
N TYR A 70 -27.54 7.45 -23.00
CA TYR A 70 -26.58 6.51 -23.57
C TYR A 70 -25.94 5.63 -22.49
N HIS A 71 -25.46 6.21 -21.40
CA HIS A 71 -24.88 5.44 -20.29
C HIS A 71 -25.90 4.61 -19.54
N LYS A 72 -27.12 5.12 -19.31
CA LYS A 72 -28.23 4.35 -18.73
C LYS A 72 -28.54 3.10 -19.57
N SER A 73 -28.68 3.27 -20.89
CA SER A 73 -28.99 2.17 -21.82
C SER A 73 -27.86 1.15 -21.92
N LYS A 74 -26.61 1.61 -21.99
CA LYS A 74 -25.41 0.77 -21.95
C LYS A 74 -25.38 -0.07 -20.67
N ASN A 75 -25.57 0.57 -19.52
CA ASN A 75 -25.50 -0.10 -18.22
C ASN A 75 -26.65 -1.11 -18.05
N TYR A 76 -27.85 -0.81 -18.56
CA TYR A 76 -28.96 -1.76 -18.57
C TYR A 76 -28.66 -2.99 -19.44
N ARG A 77 -28.15 -2.79 -20.66
CA ARG A 77 -27.76 -3.92 -21.53
C ARG A 77 -26.60 -4.73 -20.95
N ALA A 78 -25.63 -4.06 -20.32
CA ALA A 78 -24.52 -4.71 -19.62
C ALA A 78 -25.02 -5.52 -18.41
N ALA A 79 -25.94 -4.98 -17.60
CA ALA A 79 -26.54 -5.70 -16.48
C ALA A 79 -27.32 -6.93 -16.95
N ARG A 80 -28.17 -6.78 -17.98
CA ARG A 80 -28.92 -7.89 -18.57
C ARG A 80 -28.00 -8.96 -19.17
N GLY A 81 -26.95 -8.54 -19.87
CA GLY A 81 -25.92 -9.44 -20.41
C GLY A 81 -25.18 -10.20 -19.31
N GLY A 82 -24.86 -9.52 -18.21
CA GLY A 82 -24.28 -10.12 -17.02
C GLY A 82 -25.19 -11.18 -16.39
N VAL A 83 -26.45 -10.87 -16.12
CA VAL A 83 -27.38 -11.85 -15.53
C VAL A 83 -27.57 -13.07 -16.43
N LYS A 84 -27.76 -12.88 -17.74
CA LYS A 84 -27.96 -13.98 -18.69
C LYS A 84 -26.76 -14.92 -18.75
N GLU A 85 -25.55 -14.38 -18.93
CA GLU A 85 -24.35 -15.22 -19.02
C GLU A 85 -23.93 -15.77 -17.65
N GLY A 86 -24.18 -15.03 -16.57
CA GLY A 86 -24.02 -15.47 -15.20
C GLY A 86 -24.85 -16.71 -14.90
N LEU A 87 -26.15 -16.69 -15.18
CA LEU A 87 -27.02 -17.87 -14.99
C LEU A 87 -26.53 -19.07 -15.81
N LYS A 88 -26.24 -18.85 -17.09
CA LYS A 88 -25.74 -19.91 -18.00
C LYS A 88 -24.44 -20.55 -17.50
N MET A 89 -23.47 -19.74 -17.09
CA MET A 89 -22.19 -20.23 -16.58
C MET A 89 -22.32 -20.86 -15.19
N GLY A 90 -23.17 -20.29 -14.31
CA GLY A 90 -23.49 -20.84 -13.00
C GLY A 90 -24.03 -22.27 -13.12
N PHE A 91 -25.05 -22.48 -13.95
CA PHE A 91 -25.61 -23.82 -14.18
C PHE A 91 -24.58 -24.76 -14.84
N LYS A 92 -23.81 -24.28 -15.81
CA LYS A 92 -22.81 -25.10 -16.50
C LYS A 92 -21.73 -25.61 -15.53
N ILE A 93 -21.14 -24.73 -14.71
CA ILE A 93 -20.09 -25.11 -13.76
C ILE A 93 -20.66 -25.98 -12.64
N SER A 94 -21.86 -25.66 -12.14
CA SER A 94 -22.55 -26.45 -11.12
C SER A 94 -22.84 -27.88 -11.60
N PHE A 95 -23.31 -28.04 -12.84
CA PHE A 95 -23.55 -29.36 -13.44
C PHE A 95 -22.27 -30.22 -13.46
N TRP A 96 -21.17 -29.70 -14.01
CA TRP A 96 -19.92 -30.46 -14.12
C TRP A 96 -19.26 -30.74 -12.77
N THR A 97 -19.37 -29.81 -11.82
CA THR A 97 -18.88 -30.01 -10.44
C THR A 97 -19.69 -31.10 -9.74
N THR A 98 -21.01 -31.07 -9.88
CA THR A 98 -21.90 -32.08 -9.29
C THR A 98 -21.64 -33.45 -9.91
N ALA A 99 -21.45 -33.53 -11.23
CA ALA A 99 -21.10 -34.76 -11.93
C ALA A 99 -19.77 -35.34 -11.43
N MET A 100 -18.74 -34.51 -11.23
CA MET A 100 -17.46 -34.94 -10.68
C MET A 100 -17.62 -35.51 -9.27
N LEU A 101 -18.34 -34.83 -8.37
CA LEU A 101 -18.50 -35.30 -7.01
C LEU A 101 -19.38 -36.56 -6.91
N ALA A 102 -20.36 -36.69 -7.81
CA ALA A 102 -21.20 -37.88 -7.90
C ALA A 102 -20.39 -39.10 -8.38
N ILE A 103 -19.55 -38.92 -9.41
CA ILE A 103 -18.66 -39.99 -9.91
C ILE A 103 -17.60 -40.36 -8.86
N GLU A 104 -17.05 -39.38 -8.15
CA GLU A 104 -16.13 -39.62 -7.04
C GLU A 104 -16.80 -40.45 -5.94
N HIS A 105 -18.02 -40.08 -5.54
CA HIS A 105 -18.78 -40.83 -4.55
C HIS A 105 -19.14 -42.25 -5.02
N MET A 106 -19.46 -42.41 -6.31
CA MET A 106 -19.69 -43.72 -6.91
C MET A 106 -18.45 -44.61 -6.81
N PHE A 107 -17.26 -44.08 -7.11
CA PHE A 107 -16.00 -44.83 -6.96
C PHE A 107 -15.65 -45.12 -5.50
N ASP A 108 -15.88 -44.17 -4.59
CA ASP A 108 -15.67 -44.37 -3.16
C ASP A 108 -16.54 -45.50 -2.61
N THR A 109 -17.80 -45.55 -3.03
CA THR A 109 -18.77 -46.58 -2.61
C THR A 109 -18.44 -47.94 -3.25
N TYR A 110 -18.07 -47.94 -4.54
CA TYR A 110 -17.74 -49.16 -5.28
C TYR A 110 -16.44 -49.83 -4.78
N ARG A 111 -15.39 -49.04 -4.51
CA ARG A 111 -14.10 -49.56 -4.04
C ARG A 111 -14.05 -49.74 -2.51
N GLY A 112 -15.04 -49.23 -1.77
CA GLY A 112 -15.07 -49.23 -0.30
C GLY A 112 -13.90 -48.45 0.34
N ALA A 113 -13.20 -47.64 -0.45
CA ALA A 113 -11.93 -47.03 -0.07
C ALA A 113 -11.80 -45.64 -0.71
N PRO A 114 -12.19 -44.57 0.01
CA PRO A 114 -11.99 -43.21 -0.47
C PRO A 114 -10.51 -42.85 -0.51
N ASP A 115 -9.94 -42.59 -1.69
CA ASP A 115 -8.55 -42.18 -1.88
C ASP A 115 -8.41 -41.11 -2.97
N MET A 116 -7.24 -40.49 -3.08
CA MET A 116 -6.91 -39.54 -4.14
C MET A 116 -7.09 -40.11 -5.55
N PHE A 117 -6.92 -41.44 -5.74
CA PHE A 117 -7.07 -42.08 -7.05
C PHE A 117 -8.52 -42.03 -7.55
N ASN A 118 -9.52 -42.15 -6.67
CA ASN A 118 -10.94 -41.96 -7.02
C ASN A 118 -11.21 -40.53 -7.49
N THR A 119 -10.60 -39.54 -6.84
CA THR A 119 -10.71 -38.12 -7.20
C THR A 119 -10.08 -37.84 -8.57
N ILE A 120 -8.88 -38.39 -8.81
CA ILE A 120 -8.20 -38.29 -10.11
C ILE A 120 -9.04 -38.93 -11.21
N THR A 121 -9.51 -40.15 -10.98
CA THR A 121 -10.31 -40.90 -11.95
C THR A 121 -11.60 -40.14 -12.27
N SER A 122 -12.30 -39.65 -11.25
CA SER A 122 -13.51 -38.85 -11.45
C SER A 122 -13.27 -37.61 -12.30
N LEU A 123 -12.22 -36.84 -12.01
CA LEU A 123 -11.87 -35.64 -12.78
C LEU A 123 -11.50 -35.96 -14.22
N VAL A 124 -10.76 -37.03 -14.47
CA VAL A 124 -10.41 -37.49 -15.81
C VAL A 124 -11.67 -37.95 -16.56
N THR A 125 -12.58 -38.69 -15.92
CA THR A 125 -13.86 -39.11 -16.51
C THR A 125 -14.71 -37.91 -16.90
N VAL A 126 -14.84 -36.91 -16.02
CA VAL A 126 -15.57 -35.67 -16.31
C VAL A 126 -14.89 -34.86 -17.41
N ALA A 127 -13.56 -34.78 -17.42
CA ALA A 127 -12.80 -34.13 -18.48
C ALA A 127 -13.00 -34.79 -19.85
N GLY A 128 -13.06 -36.12 -19.89
CA GLY A 128 -13.40 -36.90 -21.09
C GLY A 128 -14.81 -36.59 -21.57
N GLY A 129 -15.80 -36.69 -20.67
CA GLY A 129 -17.20 -36.36 -20.98
C GLY A 129 -17.39 -34.92 -21.45
N PHE A 130 -16.70 -33.96 -20.82
CA PHE A 130 -16.69 -32.56 -21.22
C PHE A 130 -16.07 -32.37 -22.61
N SER A 131 -14.96 -33.06 -22.89
CA SER A 131 -14.27 -32.98 -24.20
C SER A 131 -15.16 -33.52 -25.32
N LEU A 132 -15.87 -34.62 -25.08
CA LEU A 132 -16.85 -35.19 -26.01
C LEU A 132 -18.04 -34.24 -26.22
N TRP A 133 -18.59 -33.69 -25.13
CA TRP A 133 -19.72 -32.76 -25.19
C TRP A 133 -19.43 -31.53 -26.06
N ASN A 134 -18.21 -30.99 -25.95
CA ASN A 134 -17.79 -29.81 -26.73
C ASN A 134 -17.08 -30.16 -28.05
N ARG A 135 -17.06 -31.44 -28.45
CA ARG A 135 -16.42 -31.94 -29.68
C ARG A 135 -14.98 -31.44 -29.86
N PHE A 136 -14.17 -31.54 -28.80
CA PHE A 136 -12.78 -31.12 -28.83
C PHE A 136 -11.93 -31.98 -29.76
N SER A 137 -10.94 -31.36 -30.41
CA SER A 137 -9.92 -32.08 -31.15
C SER A 137 -9.04 -32.90 -30.21
N LEU A 138 -8.40 -33.96 -30.72
CA LEU A 138 -7.50 -34.83 -29.95
C LEU A 138 -6.45 -34.06 -29.12
N PRO A 139 -5.75 -33.04 -29.68
CA PRO A 139 -4.81 -32.24 -28.88
C PRO A 139 -5.47 -31.43 -27.75
N MET A 140 -6.68 -30.92 -27.97
CA MET A 140 -7.41 -30.18 -26.94
C MET A 140 -7.89 -31.11 -25.82
N ALA A 141 -8.45 -32.28 -26.18
CA ALA A 141 -8.86 -33.30 -25.22
C ALA A 141 -7.67 -33.80 -24.38
N ALA A 142 -6.49 -33.98 -25.00
CA ALA A 142 -5.26 -34.35 -24.28
C ALA A 142 -4.83 -33.26 -23.28
N ARG A 143 -4.91 -31.98 -23.65
CA ARG A 143 -4.62 -30.87 -22.72
C ARG A 143 -5.62 -30.80 -21.57
N THR A 144 -6.91 -30.96 -21.85
CA THR A 144 -7.96 -30.97 -20.83
C THR A 144 -7.75 -32.13 -19.85
N THR A 145 -7.38 -33.31 -20.35
CA THR A 145 -7.07 -34.49 -19.54
C THR A 145 -5.82 -34.29 -18.69
N LYS A 146 -4.74 -33.71 -19.26
CA LYS A 146 -3.53 -33.36 -18.50
C LYS A 146 -3.82 -32.37 -17.38
N ALA A 147 -4.64 -31.36 -17.64
CA ALA A 147 -5.08 -30.41 -16.61
C ALA A 147 -5.90 -31.10 -15.52
N ALA A 148 -6.82 -31.99 -15.90
CA ALA A 148 -7.62 -32.77 -14.94
C ALA A 148 -6.74 -33.67 -14.07
N LEU A 149 -5.67 -34.27 -14.61
CA LEU A 149 -4.71 -35.07 -13.86
C LEU A 149 -3.97 -34.23 -12.80
N VAL A 150 -3.47 -33.05 -13.19
CA VAL A 150 -2.76 -32.13 -12.27
C VAL A 150 -3.69 -31.65 -11.17
N VAL A 151 -4.88 -31.15 -11.55
CA VAL A 151 -5.88 -30.66 -10.59
C VAL A 151 -6.35 -31.79 -9.67
N GLY A 152 -6.58 -32.99 -10.21
CA GLY A 152 -6.99 -34.15 -9.43
C GLY A 152 -5.93 -34.61 -8.43
N THR A 153 -4.66 -34.55 -8.81
CA THR A 153 -3.56 -34.87 -7.90
C THR A 153 -3.47 -33.86 -6.75
N LEU A 154 -3.57 -32.57 -7.06
CA LEU A 154 -3.53 -31.53 -6.03
C LEU A 154 -4.75 -31.58 -5.10
N TYR A 155 -5.95 -31.68 -5.67
CA TYR A 155 -7.20 -31.67 -4.91
C TYR A 155 -7.37 -32.96 -4.10
N GLY A 156 -7.17 -34.12 -4.72
CA GLY A 156 -7.25 -35.40 -4.03
C GLY A 156 -6.15 -35.58 -2.98
N GLY A 157 -4.94 -35.10 -3.25
CA GLY A 157 -3.86 -35.08 -2.26
C GLY A 157 -4.19 -34.21 -1.05
N ALA A 158 -4.83 -33.06 -1.25
CA ALA A 158 -5.31 -32.21 -0.17
C ALA A 158 -6.44 -32.88 0.65
N GLN A 159 -7.36 -33.59 -0.01
CA GLN A 159 -8.41 -34.36 0.66
C GLN A 159 -7.82 -35.49 1.53
N ASP A 160 -6.85 -36.23 1.00
CA ASP A 160 -6.19 -37.32 1.71
C ASP A 160 -5.33 -36.80 2.86
N PHE A 161 -4.60 -35.69 2.68
CA PHE A 161 -3.86 -35.01 3.74
C PHE A 161 -4.77 -34.50 4.89
N MET A 162 -5.91 -33.91 4.55
CA MET A 162 -6.89 -33.51 5.56
C MET A 162 -7.47 -34.73 6.28
N SER A 163 -7.65 -35.85 5.57
CA SER A 163 -8.16 -37.09 6.18
C SER A 163 -7.15 -37.71 7.14
N THR A 164 -5.84 -37.66 6.83
CA THR A 164 -4.79 -38.17 7.74
C THR A 164 -4.62 -37.31 8.98
N LEU A 165 -4.75 -35.98 8.87
CA LEU A 165 -4.75 -35.08 10.03
C LEU A 165 -5.90 -35.39 11.02
N HIS A 166 -7.02 -35.91 10.53
CA HIS A 166 -8.16 -36.31 11.36
C HIS A 166 -8.11 -37.79 11.79
N GLY A 167 -6.96 -38.46 11.64
CA GLY A 167 -6.72 -39.81 12.16
C GLY A 167 -7.18 -40.95 11.25
N ARG A 168 -7.55 -40.67 9.99
CA ARG A 168 -7.96 -41.71 9.03
C ARG A 168 -6.73 -42.36 8.36
N LYS A 169 -6.66 -43.69 8.38
CA LYS A 169 -5.61 -44.48 7.70
C LYS A 169 -5.95 -44.62 6.21
N LEU A 170 -4.99 -44.28 5.34
CA LEU A 170 -5.16 -44.36 3.89
C LEU A 170 -4.86 -45.79 3.38
N PRO A 171 -5.62 -46.33 2.42
CA PRO A 171 -5.47 -47.71 1.92
C PRO A 171 -4.09 -48.02 1.34
N TYR A 172 -3.43 -47.04 0.70
CA TYR A 172 -2.11 -47.20 0.09
C TYR A 172 -0.95 -46.96 1.07
N ALA A 173 -1.21 -46.39 2.25
CA ALA A 173 -0.21 -46.24 3.30
C ALA A 173 0.05 -47.57 4.05
N SER A 174 -0.95 -48.45 4.13
CA SER A 174 -0.79 -49.81 4.71
C SER A 174 0.06 -50.74 3.83
N SER A 175 0.04 -50.59 2.50
CA SER A 175 0.82 -51.42 1.59
C SER A 175 2.32 -51.11 1.61
N ALA A 176 2.71 -49.91 2.06
CA ALA A 176 4.12 -49.51 2.18
C ALA A 176 4.84 -50.11 3.41
N THR A 177 4.10 -50.82 4.29
CA THR A 177 4.64 -51.39 5.54
C THR A 177 4.77 -52.92 5.51
N SER A 178 4.64 -53.55 4.32
CA SER A 178 4.99 -54.96 4.15
C SER A 178 6.49 -55.09 3.84
N THR A 179 7.25 -55.36 4.89
CA THR A 179 8.65 -55.79 4.91
C THR A 179 8.96 -56.85 3.85
N THR A 180 9.80 -56.48 2.87
CA THR A 180 10.64 -57.45 2.15
C THR A 180 11.99 -57.49 2.86
N THR A 181 12.17 -58.52 3.68
CA THR A 181 13.46 -58.94 4.20
C THR A 181 14.25 -59.58 3.06
N THR A 182 15.25 -58.91 2.51
CA THR A 182 16.28 -59.55 1.69
C THR A 182 17.67 -59.35 2.30
N ARG A 183 18.13 -60.48 2.84
CA ARG A 183 19.46 -60.88 3.31
C ARG A 183 20.64 -60.01 2.83
N SER A 184 21.43 -59.53 3.79
CA SER A 184 22.83 -59.16 3.58
C SER A 184 23.71 -60.42 3.61
N LEU A 185 24.53 -60.62 2.58
CA LEU A 185 25.72 -61.46 2.64
C LEU A 185 26.89 -60.73 1.95
N HIS A 186 28.06 -60.97 2.53
CA HIS A 186 29.38 -60.34 2.39
C HIS A 186 30.07 -60.39 1.02
N SER A 187 31.21 -59.67 0.99
CA SER A 187 32.45 -59.88 0.20
C SER A 187 32.60 -58.89 -0.96
N SER A 188 33.73 -58.21 -1.24
CA SER A 188 35.06 -58.13 -0.64
C SER A 188 35.83 -56.99 -1.34
N SER A 189 36.81 -56.41 -0.66
CA SER A 189 37.84 -55.49 -1.16
C SER A 189 38.70 -56.09 -2.29
N THR A 190 39.19 -55.29 -3.26
CA THR A 190 40.63 -54.93 -3.47
C THR A 190 40.93 -54.26 -4.84
N GLN A 191 41.87 -53.29 -4.79
CA GLN A 191 42.97 -52.94 -5.73
C GLN A 191 42.64 -52.35 -7.13
N SER A 192 43.00 -51.09 -7.44
CA SER A 192 44.31 -50.43 -7.74
C SER A 192 44.73 -50.54 -9.22
N SER A 193 44.55 -49.46 -10.01
CA SER A 193 45.60 -48.57 -10.56
C SER A 193 46.01 -48.93 -12.03
N PRO A 194 46.88 -48.18 -12.74
CA PRO A 194 46.59 -46.89 -13.40
C PRO A 194 47.12 -46.81 -14.87
N SER A 195 47.05 -45.61 -15.46
CA SER A 195 47.94 -45.06 -16.51
C SER A 195 47.56 -45.20 -17.99
N GLY A 196 47.73 -44.10 -18.72
CA GLY A 196 47.78 -44.06 -20.19
C GLY A 196 47.64 -42.66 -20.79
N ASN A 197 48.62 -41.79 -20.55
CA ASN A 197 48.82 -40.57 -21.36
C ASN A 197 49.09 -40.94 -22.82
N LEU A 198 48.55 -40.19 -23.78
CA LEU A 198 49.18 -39.94 -25.09
C LEU A 198 48.71 -38.59 -25.62
N THR A 199 49.67 -37.67 -25.68
CA THR A 199 49.66 -36.36 -26.34
C THR A 199 49.86 -36.52 -27.85
N LEU A 200 49.22 -35.66 -28.65
CA LEU A 200 49.75 -35.22 -29.96
C LEU A 200 49.34 -33.76 -30.20
N GLU A 201 50.32 -33.01 -30.68
CA GLU A 201 50.40 -31.55 -30.82
C GLU A 201 49.61 -30.98 -32.03
N ASP A 202 49.30 -29.68 -31.87
CA ASP A 202 49.32 -28.58 -32.84
C ASP A 202 48.48 -28.56 -34.13
N ALA A 203 47.54 -27.60 -34.17
CA ALA A 203 47.51 -26.55 -35.20
C ALA A 203 46.79 -25.31 -34.64
N ALA A 204 47.49 -24.19 -34.64
CA ALA A 204 47.07 -22.90 -34.12
C ALA A 204 45.93 -22.25 -34.92
N ASP A 205 45.05 -21.51 -34.23
CA ASP A 205 44.55 -20.24 -34.77
C ASP A 205 44.21 -19.24 -33.65
N PHE A 206 44.68 -18.02 -33.86
CA PHE A 206 44.69 -16.91 -32.91
C PHE A 206 43.34 -16.19 -32.83
N SER A 207 42.87 -15.87 -31.61
CA SER A 207 42.19 -14.59 -31.27
C SER A 207 42.10 -14.41 -29.74
N PRO A 208 42.38 -13.21 -29.19
CA PRO A 208 42.54 -13.04 -27.74
C PRO A 208 41.24 -12.59 -27.06
N GLU A 209 40.70 -13.39 -26.15
CA GLU A 209 39.76 -12.92 -25.14
C GLU A 209 40.39 -12.97 -23.74
N SER A 210 40.62 -11.77 -23.22
CA SER A 210 41.07 -11.47 -21.86
C SER A 210 40.11 -12.05 -20.83
N THR A 211 40.53 -13.10 -20.11
CA THR A 211 39.87 -13.62 -18.92
C THR A 211 40.15 -12.71 -17.72
N THR A 212 39.27 -11.74 -17.49
CA THR A 212 39.14 -11.10 -16.17
C THR A 212 38.36 -12.05 -15.27
N ALA A 213 39.07 -12.69 -14.33
CA ALA A 213 38.47 -13.41 -13.23
C ALA A 213 37.68 -12.43 -12.34
N THR A 214 36.36 -12.37 -12.54
CA THR A 214 35.46 -11.57 -11.71
C THR A 214 35.22 -12.32 -10.40
N MET A 215 35.85 -11.86 -9.31
CA MET A 215 35.38 -12.22 -7.97
C MET A 215 33.91 -11.81 -7.82
N PRO A 216 33.05 -12.63 -7.17
CA PRO A 216 31.69 -12.23 -6.89
C PRO A 216 31.70 -10.97 -6.01
N PRO A 217 30.88 -9.95 -6.31
CA PRO A 217 30.81 -8.76 -5.50
C PRO A 217 30.35 -9.13 -4.08
N PRO A 218 30.84 -8.46 -3.03
CA PRO A 218 30.39 -8.69 -1.67
C PRO A 218 28.88 -8.49 -1.60
N THR A 219 28.17 -9.49 -1.08
CA THR A 219 26.71 -9.51 -0.95
C THR A 219 26.26 -8.47 0.09
N THR A 220 26.17 -7.20 -0.32
CA THR A 220 25.60 -6.18 0.54
C THR A 220 24.16 -6.55 0.88
N PRO A 221 23.78 -6.63 2.16
CA PRO A 221 22.43 -7.00 2.55
C PRO A 221 21.42 -5.99 1.99
N SER A 222 20.30 -6.51 1.48
CA SER A 222 19.16 -5.74 0.99
C SER A 222 18.75 -4.66 2.02
N PRO A 223 18.53 -3.39 1.63
CA PRO A 223 18.08 -2.36 2.56
C PRO A 223 16.82 -2.75 3.35
N LEU A 224 15.92 -3.53 2.74
CA LEU A 224 14.68 -4.01 3.37
C LEU A 224 14.91 -5.08 4.45
N SER A 225 16.15 -5.58 4.62
CA SER A 225 16.49 -6.55 5.66
C SER A 225 16.29 -6.02 7.07
N VAL A 226 16.34 -4.69 7.26
CA VAL A 226 16.08 -4.02 8.55
C VAL A 226 14.62 -4.17 9.02
N LEU A 227 13.69 -4.52 8.12
CA LEU A 227 12.28 -4.66 8.46
C LEU A 227 11.95 -6.06 9.03
N PRO A 228 11.07 -6.15 10.03
CA PRO A 228 10.48 -7.42 10.45
C PRO A 228 9.75 -8.13 9.30
N LEU A 229 9.77 -9.47 9.28
CA LEU A 229 9.12 -10.26 8.22
C LEU A 229 7.63 -9.94 8.09
N THR A 230 6.95 -9.71 9.21
CA THR A 230 5.54 -9.30 9.25
C THR A 230 5.29 -8.00 8.50
N ASN A 231 6.23 -7.05 8.55
CA ASN A 231 6.10 -5.77 7.86
C ASN A 231 6.34 -5.95 6.36
N VAL A 232 7.34 -6.74 5.97
CA VAL A 232 7.60 -7.06 4.55
C VAL A 232 6.39 -7.76 3.92
N LEU A 233 5.81 -8.75 4.59
CA LEU A 233 4.63 -9.47 4.10
C LEU A 233 3.39 -8.57 4.02
N ARG A 234 3.16 -7.72 5.04
CA ARG A 234 2.04 -6.77 5.05
C ARG A 234 2.18 -5.75 3.92
N SER A 235 3.36 -5.13 3.77
CA SER A 235 3.66 -4.20 2.68
C SER A 235 3.51 -4.88 1.31
N TRP A 236 3.98 -6.12 1.14
CA TRP A 236 3.80 -6.86 -0.11
C TRP A 236 2.33 -7.09 -0.46
N MET A 237 1.50 -7.50 0.50
CA MET A 237 0.08 -7.75 0.29
C MET A 237 -0.68 -6.45 -0.03
N THR A 238 -0.44 -5.37 0.71
CA THR A 238 -1.12 -4.09 0.50
C THR A 238 -0.70 -3.43 -0.81
N THR A 239 0.59 -3.50 -1.16
CA THR A 239 1.09 -3.01 -2.45
C THR A 239 0.58 -3.86 -3.61
N ALA A 240 0.40 -5.17 -3.45
CA ALA A 240 -0.20 -6.02 -4.48
C ALA A 240 -1.66 -5.65 -4.81
N VAL A 241 -2.45 -5.25 -3.82
CA VAL A 241 -3.82 -4.75 -4.03
C VAL A 241 -3.79 -3.38 -4.72
N SER A 242 -2.99 -2.46 -4.18
CA SER A 242 -2.98 -1.06 -4.64
C SER A 242 -2.26 -0.86 -5.99
N SER A 243 -1.33 -1.74 -6.37
CA SER A 243 -0.68 -1.72 -7.69
C SER A 243 -1.48 -2.49 -8.76
N SER A 244 -2.59 -3.13 -8.40
CA SER A 244 -3.38 -3.95 -9.34
C SER A 244 -4.45 -3.10 -10.02
N PRO A 245 -4.45 -3.00 -11.36
CA PRO A 245 -5.51 -2.30 -12.11
C PRO A 245 -6.90 -2.92 -11.91
N VAL A 246 -6.96 -4.19 -11.51
CA VAL A 246 -8.21 -4.94 -11.31
C VAL A 246 -8.71 -4.81 -9.87
N LEU A 247 -7.82 -4.82 -8.87
CA LEU A 247 -8.19 -4.80 -7.46
C LEU A 247 -8.31 -3.37 -6.89
N LEU A 248 -7.59 -2.41 -7.44
CA LEU A 248 -7.59 -1.04 -6.93
C LEU A 248 -8.98 -0.36 -7.04
N PRO A 249 -9.69 -0.37 -8.19
CA PRO A 249 -11.00 0.27 -8.28
C PRO A 249 -12.05 -0.27 -7.29
N PRO A 250 -12.28 -1.59 -7.16
CA PRO A 250 -13.22 -2.10 -6.17
C PRO A 250 -12.75 -1.88 -4.73
N SER A 251 -11.44 -1.89 -4.47
CA SER A 251 -10.89 -1.55 -3.15
C SER A 251 -11.19 -0.09 -2.77
N LEU A 252 -10.98 0.87 -3.67
CA LEU A 252 -11.29 2.27 -3.43
C LEU A 252 -12.79 2.50 -3.26
N ALA A 253 -13.63 1.82 -4.04
CA ALA A 253 -15.08 1.88 -3.89
C ALA A 253 -15.52 1.37 -2.51
N ALA A 254 -14.98 0.24 -2.06
CA ALA A 254 -15.25 -0.30 -0.73
C ALA A 254 -14.79 0.67 0.37
N MET A 255 -13.57 1.21 0.28
CA MET A 255 -13.07 2.21 1.23
C MET A 255 -13.95 3.47 1.26
N SER A 256 -14.43 3.92 0.10
CA SER A 256 -15.31 5.09 0.00
C SER A 256 -16.64 4.88 0.72
N VAL A 257 -17.25 3.70 0.54
CA VAL A 257 -18.47 3.31 1.26
C VAL A 257 -18.21 3.28 2.77
N LEU A 258 -17.13 2.63 3.20
CA LEU A 258 -16.81 2.51 4.62
C LEU A 258 -16.48 3.86 5.29
N ALA A 259 -15.87 4.80 4.56
CA ALA A 259 -15.52 6.12 5.09
C ALA A 259 -16.72 7.08 5.24
N HIS A 260 -17.79 6.90 4.45
CA HIS A 260 -18.94 7.80 4.40
C HIS A 260 -20.26 7.18 4.88
N THR A 261 -20.27 5.89 5.22
CA THR A 261 -21.50 5.21 5.66
C THR A 261 -21.94 5.62 7.06
N SER A 262 -23.23 5.95 7.18
CA SER A 262 -23.89 6.14 8.48
C SER A 262 -24.46 4.83 9.05
N SER A 263 -24.40 3.73 8.29
CA SER A 263 -24.94 2.43 8.73
C SER A 263 -24.09 1.83 9.86
N PRO A 264 -24.68 1.42 11.00
CA PRO A 264 -23.95 0.79 12.09
C PRO A 264 -23.18 -0.48 11.69
N VAL A 265 -23.67 -1.22 10.70
CA VAL A 265 -23.05 -2.48 10.24
C VAL A 265 -21.79 -2.23 9.41
N LEU A 266 -21.75 -1.15 8.64
CA LEU A 266 -20.62 -0.82 7.78
C LEU A 266 -19.70 0.24 8.39
N ASN A 267 -20.05 0.75 9.57
CA ASN A 267 -19.24 1.73 10.28
C ASN A 267 -18.13 1.00 11.07
N PRO A 268 -16.84 1.28 10.78
CA PRO A 268 -15.73 0.58 11.41
C PRO A 268 -15.61 0.88 12.91
N ASP A 269 -16.12 2.01 13.40
CA ASP A 269 -16.08 2.37 14.81
C ASP A 269 -17.24 1.74 15.60
N ARG A 270 -18.25 1.18 14.92
CA ARG A 270 -19.43 0.55 15.55
C ARG A 270 -19.53 -0.96 15.37
N ASN A 271 -18.93 -1.53 14.32
CA ASN A 271 -18.94 -2.97 14.06
C ASN A 271 -17.61 -3.62 14.51
N PRO A 272 -17.59 -4.41 15.61
CA PRO A 272 -16.37 -5.00 16.15
C PRO A 272 -15.64 -5.96 15.20
N LEU A 273 -16.38 -6.69 14.35
CA LEU A 273 -15.78 -7.64 13.41
C LEU A 273 -15.07 -6.90 12.28
N LEU A 274 -15.74 -5.88 11.72
CA LEU A 274 -15.17 -5.01 10.70
C LEU A 274 -13.99 -4.22 11.26
N HIS A 275 -14.14 -3.68 12.47
CA HIS A 275 -13.07 -3.00 13.21
C HIS A 275 -11.85 -3.89 13.33
N SER A 276 -12.00 -5.11 13.88
CA SER A 276 -10.87 -6.03 14.07
C SER A 276 -10.23 -6.42 12.75
N PHE A 277 -10.99 -6.58 11.67
CA PHE A 277 -10.44 -6.89 10.35
C PHE A 277 -9.59 -5.72 9.81
N LEU A 278 -10.14 -4.51 9.81
CA LEU A 278 -9.45 -3.31 9.31
C LEU A 278 -8.22 -2.96 10.16
N LYS A 279 -8.36 -3.06 11.48
CA LYS A 279 -7.28 -2.79 12.45
C LYS A 279 -6.07 -3.69 12.22
N LYS A 280 -6.29 -4.99 12.00
CA LYS A 280 -5.21 -5.98 11.79
C LYS A 280 -4.61 -5.98 10.37
N THR A 281 -5.26 -5.31 9.41
CA THR A 281 -4.87 -5.33 8.00
C THR A 281 -4.41 -3.97 7.51
N PHE A 282 -5.31 -3.18 6.92
CA PHE A 282 -5.03 -1.92 6.26
C PHE A 282 -4.62 -0.83 7.24
N TYR A 283 -5.29 -0.72 8.39
CA TYR A 283 -5.01 0.32 9.37
C TYR A 283 -3.58 0.21 9.93
N ALA A 284 -3.17 -1.00 10.34
CA ALA A 284 -1.82 -1.27 10.84
C ALA A 284 -0.70 -1.02 9.82
N GLN A 285 -1.02 -0.88 8.53
CA GLN A 285 -0.04 -0.53 7.51
C GLN A 285 0.26 0.97 7.45
N PHE A 286 -0.74 1.82 7.69
CA PHE A 286 -0.67 3.26 7.39
C PHE A 286 -0.84 4.18 8.60
N CYS A 287 -1.37 3.69 9.71
CA CYS A 287 -1.70 4.49 10.89
C CYS A 287 -0.86 4.09 12.11
N ALA A 288 -0.63 5.05 13.00
CA ALA A 288 0.15 4.83 14.22
C ALA A 288 -0.63 4.06 15.30
N GLY A 289 -1.96 4.20 15.35
CA GLY A 289 -2.79 3.65 16.42
C GLY A 289 -3.99 4.52 16.73
N GLU A 290 -4.98 3.95 17.42
CA GLU A 290 -6.21 4.66 17.82
C GLU A 290 -6.06 5.32 19.20
N HIS A 291 -5.16 4.79 20.02
CA HIS A 291 -4.96 5.20 21.41
C HIS A 291 -3.50 5.51 21.70
N PRO A 292 -3.21 6.37 22.70
CA PRO A 292 -1.86 6.75 23.11
C PRO A 292 -0.84 5.60 23.19
N ALA A 293 -1.22 4.49 23.83
CA ALA A 293 -0.32 3.35 24.02
C ALA A 293 0.03 2.65 22.69
N GLU A 294 -0.91 2.59 21.75
CA GLU A 294 -0.67 2.03 20.42
C GLU A 294 0.26 2.94 19.61
N VAL A 295 -0.01 4.25 19.65
CA VAL A 295 0.82 5.26 18.97
C VAL A 295 2.26 5.20 19.48
N GLN A 296 2.46 5.19 20.80
CA GLN A 296 3.79 5.08 21.42
C GLN A 296 4.50 3.79 21.04
N LYS A 297 3.78 2.66 21.00
CA LYS A 297 4.33 1.37 20.55
C LYS A 297 4.81 1.44 19.10
N THR A 298 4.05 2.08 18.22
CA THR A 298 4.42 2.25 16.81
C THR A 298 5.62 3.19 16.65
N ILE A 299 5.65 4.31 17.38
CA ILE A 299 6.80 5.24 17.39
C ILE A 299 8.06 4.49 17.84
N LYS A 300 7.99 3.76 18.96
CA LYS A 300 9.11 2.96 19.45
C LYS A 300 9.57 1.94 18.41
N SER A 301 8.63 1.19 17.81
CA SER A 301 8.97 0.19 16.79
C SER A 301 9.69 0.80 15.57
N LEU A 302 9.37 2.03 15.18
CA LEU A 302 10.06 2.71 14.08
C LEU A 302 11.46 3.18 14.49
N LYS A 303 11.60 3.71 15.70
CA LYS A 303 12.91 4.08 16.25
C LYS A 303 13.82 2.86 16.43
N ASP A 304 13.27 1.73 16.86
CA ASP A 304 13.98 0.45 16.99
C ASP A 304 14.48 -0.08 15.62
N ILE A 305 13.78 0.23 14.51
CA ILE A 305 14.25 -0.08 13.15
C ILE A 305 15.43 0.81 12.73
N GLY A 306 15.59 1.99 13.34
CA GLY A 306 16.67 2.94 13.08
C GLY A 306 16.21 4.28 12.48
N PHE A 307 14.90 4.55 12.40
CA PHE A 307 14.41 5.88 12.06
C PHE A 307 14.77 6.89 13.16
N SER A 308 15.15 8.12 12.77
CA SER A 308 15.49 9.18 13.73
C SER A 308 14.28 9.66 14.53
N GLY A 309 13.09 9.54 13.97
CA GLY A 309 11.84 9.90 14.62
C GLY A 309 10.64 9.75 13.71
N VAL A 310 9.54 10.37 14.11
CA VAL A 310 8.28 10.35 13.36
C VAL A 310 7.79 11.77 13.04
N ILE A 311 6.91 11.86 12.03
CA ILE A 311 6.01 12.99 11.87
C ILE A 311 4.61 12.49 12.22
N LEU A 312 4.03 12.96 13.32
CA LEU A 312 2.73 12.51 13.79
C LEU A 312 1.64 13.53 13.44
N GLY A 313 0.61 13.11 12.71
CA GLY A 313 -0.56 13.92 12.38
C GLY A 313 -1.83 13.38 13.06
N TYR A 314 -2.69 14.28 13.52
CA TYR A 314 -4.02 13.88 14.01
C TYR A 314 -5.00 13.76 12.84
N ALA A 315 -5.71 12.63 12.75
CA ALA A 315 -6.54 12.31 11.58
C ALA A 315 -7.87 13.09 11.54
N ARG A 316 -8.36 13.59 12.68
CA ARG A 316 -9.63 14.31 12.75
C ARG A 316 -9.50 15.68 12.09
N GLU A 317 -10.23 15.87 11.00
CA GLU A 317 -10.36 17.14 10.28
C GLU A 317 -11.84 17.51 10.19
N VAL A 318 -12.16 18.80 10.35
CA VAL A 318 -13.50 19.32 10.05
C VAL A 318 -13.66 19.33 8.52
N VAL A 319 -14.35 18.32 7.98
CA VAL A 319 -14.62 18.23 6.54
C VAL A 319 -15.86 19.04 6.20
N LEU A 320 -15.68 20.16 5.53
CA LEU A 320 -16.77 20.97 5.01
C LEU A 320 -17.18 20.49 3.63
N THR A 321 -18.48 20.40 3.38
CA THR A 321 -19.03 20.15 2.05
C THR A 321 -18.88 21.40 1.16
N GLU A 322 -18.83 21.22 -0.17
CA GLU A 322 -18.77 22.36 -1.10
C GLU A 322 -19.91 23.36 -0.90
N ALA A 323 -21.11 22.88 -0.54
CA ALA A 323 -22.26 23.72 -0.24
C ALA A 323 -22.02 24.58 1.03
N GLN A 324 -21.49 23.97 2.10
CA GLN A 324 -21.12 24.67 3.32
C GLN A 324 -20.01 25.68 3.06
N THR A 325 -19.01 25.35 2.24
CA THR A 325 -17.93 26.27 1.87
C THR A 325 -18.45 27.49 1.10
N LYS A 326 -19.43 27.31 0.20
CA LYS A 326 -20.04 28.42 -0.57
C LYS A 326 -20.95 29.32 0.27
N GLN A 327 -21.48 28.81 1.38
CA GLN A 327 -22.38 29.54 2.28
C GLN A 327 -21.66 30.23 3.46
N LEU A 328 -20.32 30.14 3.53
CA LEU A 328 -19.53 30.82 4.56
C LEU A 328 -19.67 32.34 4.44
N SER A 329 -20.27 32.97 5.45
CA SER A 329 -20.36 34.43 5.59
C SER A 329 -19.72 34.89 6.88
N ALA A 330 -19.11 36.09 6.89
CA ALA A 330 -18.46 36.67 8.07
C ALA A 330 -19.36 36.72 9.32
N ALA A 331 -20.68 36.87 9.12
CA ALA A 331 -21.67 36.93 10.19
C ALA A 331 -21.91 35.58 10.90
N SER A 332 -21.57 34.45 10.28
CA SER A 332 -21.83 33.09 10.81
C SER A 332 -20.60 32.46 11.50
N LEU A 333 -19.53 33.24 11.71
CA LEU A 333 -18.18 32.74 12.01
C LEU A 333 -17.61 33.19 13.36
N VAL A 334 -18.40 33.94 14.13
CA VAL A 334 -18.05 34.40 15.48
C VAL A 334 -19.17 33.97 16.44
N ASP A 335 -19.48 32.68 16.41
CA ASP A 335 -20.39 32.06 17.35
C ASP A 335 -19.59 31.19 18.32
N GLU A 336 -19.91 31.25 19.61
CA GLU A 336 -19.40 30.38 20.67
C GLU A 336 -19.47 28.91 20.25
N GLU A 337 -20.53 28.53 19.52
CA GLU A 337 -20.72 27.18 18.99
C GLU A 337 -19.56 26.75 18.06
N CYS A 338 -19.10 27.63 17.16
CA CYS A 338 -18.00 27.34 16.24
C CYS A 338 -16.69 27.12 17.01
N ILE A 339 -16.42 27.96 18.01
CA ILE A 339 -15.21 27.83 18.85
C ILE A 339 -15.25 26.51 19.61
N ASN A 340 -16.38 26.18 20.23
CA ASN A 340 -16.54 24.99 21.07
C ASN A 340 -16.56 23.68 20.27
N ASN A 341 -17.09 23.69 19.05
CA ASN A 341 -17.25 22.48 18.23
C ASN A 341 -16.13 22.27 17.19
N GLU A 342 -15.36 23.30 16.84
CA GLU A 342 -14.33 23.22 15.78
C GLU A 342 -12.93 23.56 16.31
N VAL A 343 -12.74 24.76 16.86
CA VAL A 343 -11.41 25.22 17.31
C VAL A 343 -10.91 24.46 18.53
N ARG A 344 -11.70 24.35 19.61
CA ARG A 344 -11.28 23.64 20.84
C ARG A 344 -10.98 22.16 20.59
N PRO A 345 -11.81 21.40 19.84
CA PRO A 345 -11.53 20.00 19.56
C PRO A 345 -10.28 19.83 18.68
N TRP A 346 -10.05 20.69 17.69
CA TRP A 346 -8.82 20.71 16.89
C TRP A 346 -7.59 20.99 17.76
N ALA A 347 -7.65 22.01 18.62
CA ALA A 347 -6.57 22.39 19.51
C ALA A 347 -6.23 21.26 20.49
N THR A 348 -7.25 20.66 21.10
CA THR A 348 -7.09 19.53 22.03
C THR A 348 -6.44 18.34 21.35
N GLY A 349 -6.90 17.96 20.15
CA GLY A 349 -6.30 16.85 19.39
C GLY A 349 -4.84 17.12 19.02
N THR A 350 -4.52 18.36 18.65
CA THR A 350 -3.15 18.78 18.32
C THR A 350 -2.25 18.79 19.55
N LEU A 351 -2.71 19.33 20.69
CA LEU A 351 -1.97 19.30 21.95
C LEU A 351 -1.70 17.87 22.40
N MET A 352 -2.70 16.98 22.32
CA MET A 352 -2.50 15.56 22.59
C MET A 352 -1.47 14.94 21.66
N THR A 353 -1.46 15.32 20.38
CA THR A 353 -0.45 14.85 19.41
C THR A 353 0.95 15.32 19.80
N VAL A 354 1.09 16.58 20.22
CA VAL A 354 2.35 17.12 20.76
C VAL A 354 2.77 16.37 22.02
N LEU A 355 1.84 15.96 22.89
CA LEU A 355 2.12 15.15 24.09
C LEU A 355 2.55 13.70 23.79
N LEU A 356 2.04 13.12 22.69
CA LEU A 356 2.42 11.78 22.24
C LEU A 356 3.79 11.74 21.56
N ALA A 357 4.18 12.83 20.89
CA ALA A 357 5.50 12.96 20.27
C ALA A 357 6.62 13.00 21.33
N GLU A 358 7.82 12.55 20.97
CA GLU A 358 9.01 12.63 21.81
C GLU A 358 9.92 13.78 21.34
N PRO A 359 10.89 14.24 22.16
CA PRO A 359 11.84 15.26 21.74
C PRO A 359 12.55 14.84 20.44
N GLY A 360 12.62 15.76 19.48
CA GLY A 360 13.14 15.49 18.14
C GLY A 360 12.11 14.92 17.17
N ASP A 361 10.90 14.54 17.58
CA ASP A 361 9.84 14.21 16.62
C ASP A 361 9.21 15.48 16.02
N PHE A 362 8.43 15.29 14.96
CA PHE A 362 7.59 16.33 14.38
C PHE A 362 6.11 16.04 14.62
N VAL A 363 5.32 17.10 14.69
CA VAL A 363 3.86 17.07 14.64
C VAL A 363 3.38 17.84 13.42
N ALA A 364 2.52 17.23 12.62
CA ALA A 364 1.90 17.86 11.46
C ALA A 364 0.49 18.32 11.80
N LEU A 365 0.15 19.53 11.39
CA LEU A 365 -1.16 20.14 11.62
C LEU A 365 -1.59 20.96 10.40
N LYS A 366 -2.91 21.05 10.21
CA LYS A 366 -3.57 21.82 9.16
C LYS A 366 -4.38 22.93 9.79
N PHE A 367 -4.25 24.15 9.28
CA PHE A 367 -5.02 25.27 9.80
C PHE A 367 -6.49 25.17 9.43
N THR A 368 -6.84 24.70 8.23
CA THR A 368 -8.26 24.54 7.88
C THR A 368 -8.97 23.51 8.75
N GLY A 369 -8.21 22.57 9.33
CA GLY A 369 -8.70 21.59 10.29
C GLY A 369 -9.27 22.22 11.57
N ALA A 370 -8.91 23.47 11.89
CA ALA A 370 -9.46 24.25 13.00
C ALA A 370 -10.89 24.76 12.74
N GLY A 371 -11.42 24.56 11.52
CA GLY A 371 -12.81 24.82 11.19
C GLY A 371 -13.05 25.96 10.22
N ARG A 372 -14.33 26.32 10.10
CA ARG A 372 -14.88 27.31 9.19
C ARG A 372 -14.27 28.70 9.39
N GLN A 373 -14.05 29.09 10.64
CA GLN A 373 -13.45 30.39 10.95
C GLN A 373 -12.01 30.49 10.43
N ALA A 374 -11.21 29.42 10.60
CA ALA A 374 -9.87 29.34 10.05
C ALA A 374 -9.89 29.36 8.53
N LEU A 375 -10.74 28.54 7.91
CA LEU A 375 -10.89 28.48 6.45
C LEU A 375 -11.22 29.86 5.84
N PHE A 376 -12.18 30.57 6.44
CA PHE A 376 -12.57 31.90 5.99
C PHE A 376 -11.42 32.91 6.14
N ALA A 377 -10.77 32.95 7.31
CA ALA A 377 -9.69 33.90 7.57
C ALA A 377 -8.49 33.67 6.65
N LEU A 378 -8.09 32.41 6.42
CA LEU A 378 -6.99 32.05 5.51
C LEU A 378 -7.27 32.48 4.07
N LYS A 379 -8.53 32.37 3.61
CA LYS A 379 -8.92 32.63 2.23
C LYS A 379 -9.19 34.11 1.97
N GLU A 380 -10.00 34.73 2.81
CA GLU A 380 -10.53 36.09 2.59
C GLU A 380 -9.66 37.16 3.27
N ARG A 381 -8.84 36.80 4.26
CA ARG A 381 -8.00 37.71 5.03
C ARG A 381 -6.57 37.19 5.25
N PRO A 382 -5.86 36.73 4.20
CA PRO A 382 -4.58 36.05 4.33
C PRO A 382 -3.47 36.87 5.00
N GLY A 383 -3.54 38.21 4.96
CA GLY A 383 -2.55 39.10 5.60
C GLY A 383 -2.85 39.46 7.05
N GLU A 384 -4.01 39.07 7.58
CA GLU A 384 -4.39 39.35 8.97
C GLU A 384 -3.89 38.25 9.93
N ALA A 385 -3.78 38.60 11.21
CA ALA A 385 -3.50 37.61 12.25
C ALA A 385 -4.66 36.61 12.37
N PRO A 386 -4.41 35.38 12.88
CA PRO A 386 -5.48 34.47 13.22
C PRO A 386 -6.50 35.12 14.17
N PRO A 387 -7.80 34.78 14.06
CA PRO A 387 -8.81 35.17 15.04
C PRO A 387 -8.35 34.85 16.47
N GLN A 388 -8.68 35.72 17.43
CA GLN A 388 -8.08 35.71 18.77
C GLN A 388 -8.01 34.31 19.41
N GLN A 389 -9.14 33.60 19.52
CA GLN A 389 -9.21 32.29 20.17
C GLN A 389 -8.42 31.21 19.42
N LEU A 390 -8.40 31.28 18.08
CA LEU A 390 -7.57 30.40 17.26
C LEU A 390 -6.09 30.73 17.44
N GLY A 391 -5.74 32.02 17.48
CA GLY A 391 -4.38 32.49 17.72
C GLY A 391 -3.82 32.06 19.07
N GLU A 392 -4.61 32.19 20.14
CA GLU A 392 -4.28 31.71 21.49
C GLU A 392 -4.08 30.19 21.53
N ALA A 393 -4.93 29.43 20.82
CA ALA A 393 -4.79 27.99 20.70
C ALA A 393 -3.50 27.59 19.96
N ILE A 394 -3.18 28.26 18.84
CA ILE A 394 -1.94 28.02 18.09
C ILE A 394 -0.72 28.38 18.95
N ASP A 395 -0.76 29.49 19.69
CA ASP A 395 0.33 29.87 20.59
C ASP A 395 0.55 28.82 21.67
N THR A 396 -0.51 28.31 22.31
CA THR A 396 -0.42 27.23 23.30
C THR A 396 0.23 25.97 22.71
N ILE A 397 -0.11 25.61 21.47
CA ILE A 397 0.49 24.46 20.77
C ILE A 397 1.98 24.71 20.50
N CYS A 398 2.35 25.89 20.00
CA CYS A 398 3.72 26.27 19.71
C CYS A 398 4.60 26.28 20.98
N GLU A 399 4.11 26.86 22.07
CA GLU A 399 4.80 26.92 23.36
C GLU A 399 5.02 25.51 23.93
N LEU A 400 4.01 24.65 23.88
CA LEU A 400 4.15 23.26 24.33
C LEU A 400 5.16 22.50 23.47
N ALA A 401 5.12 22.66 22.15
CA ALA A 401 6.05 22.00 21.24
C ALA A 401 7.50 22.44 21.51
N GLN A 402 7.74 23.74 21.64
CA GLN A 402 9.06 24.28 21.99
C GLN A 402 9.55 23.73 23.33
N LYS A 403 8.71 23.76 24.37
CA LYS A 403 9.05 23.24 25.71
C LYS A 403 9.40 21.74 25.70
N ARG A 404 8.75 20.95 24.85
CA ARG A 404 8.99 19.50 24.73
C ARG A 404 10.08 19.15 23.71
N GLY A 405 10.67 20.13 23.02
CA GLY A 405 11.62 19.87 21.94
C GLY A 405 11.00 19.15 20.74
N VAL A 406 9.70 19.34 20.52
CA VAL A 406 8.94 18.82 19.37
C VAL A 406 8.85 19.89 18.30
N ARG A 407 8.97 19.51 17.03
CA ARG A 407 8.90 20.43 15.89
C ARG A 407 7.51 20.39 15.25
N LEU A 408 7.03 21.52 14.74
CA LEU A 408 5.71 21.68 14.14
C LEU A 408 5.83 21.89 12.63
N LEU A 409 5.12 21.07 11.86
CA LEU A 409 4.98 21.19 10.42
C LEU A 409 3.57 21.68 10.10
N PHE A 410 3.45 22.94 9.71
CA PHE A 410 2.19 23.44 9.17
C PHE A 410 2.07 22.93 7.73
N ASP A 411 1.12 22.02 7.51
CA ASP A 411 0.92 21.36 6.24
C ASP A 411 0.36 22.34 5.21
N ALA A 412 0.88 22.27 3.98
CA ALA A 412 0.35 22.99 2.85
C ALA A 412 -0.98 22.35 2.40
N GLU A 413 -1.91 23.19 1.99
CA GLU A 413 -3.26 22.80 1.61
C GLU A 413 -3.55 23.21 0.15
N GLN A 414 -4.81 23.41 -0.23
CA GLN A 414 -5.16 23.89 -1.57
C GLN A 414 -4.63 25.30 -1.80
N ASN A 415 -4.26 25.64 -3.04
CA ASN A 415 -3.72 26.95 -3.40
C ASN A 415 -4.64 28.13 -2.96
N ALA A 416 -5.95 27.91 -2.91
CA ALA A 416 -6.93 28.92 -2.50
C ALA A 416 -6.73 29.47 -1.06
N VAL A 417 -6.09 28.71 -0.18
CA VAL A 417 -5.81 29.10 1.23
C VAL A 417 -4.31 29.22 1.52
N GLN A 418 -3.46 28.74 0.61
CA GLN A 418 -2.02 28.58 0.86
C GLN A 418 -1.33 29.89 1.24
N ARG A 419 -1.73 31.02 0.64
CA ARG A 419 -1.18 32.33 1.02
C ARG A 419 -1.43 32.67 2.49
N GLY A 420 -2.64 32.44 3.01
CA GLY A 420 -2.93 32.67 4.42
C GLY A 420 -2.14 31.74 5.34
N ILE A 421 -1.96 30.48 4.92
CA ILE A 421 -1.16 29.50 5.65
C ILE A 421 0.30 29.97 5.73
N ASP A 422 0.86 30.44 4.61
CA ASP A 422 2.22 30.95 4.52
C ASP A 422 2.42 32.16 5.45
N GLU A 423 1.53 33.15 5.40
CA GLU A 423 1.61 34.37 6.24
C GLU A 423 1.52 34.04 7.73
N TRP A 424 0.59 33.17 8.13
CA TRP A 424 0.46 32.73 9.51
C TRP A 424 1.68 31.94 9.97
N THR A 425 2.16 31.01 9.15
CA THR A 425 3.33 30.20 9.50
C THR A 425 4.58 31.08 9.62
N MET A 426 4.79 32.04 8.72
CA MET A 426 5.88 33.01 8.80
C MET A 426 5.78 33.88 10.06
N ARG A 427 4.57 34.29 10.47
CA ARG A 427 4.34 35.00 11.75
C ARG A 427 4.79 34.18 12.94
N TYR A 428 4.44 32.90 12.99
CA TYR A 428 4.82 32.04 14.11
C TYR A 428 6.30 31.66 14.06
N MET A 429 6.90 31.48 12.88
CA MET A 429 8.36 31.28 12.75
C MET A 429 9.13 32.48 13.30
N ARG A 430 8.72 33.73 13.00
CA ARG A 430 9.32 34.94 13.60
C ARG A 430 9.30 34.94 15.12
N LYS A 431 8.24 34.37 15.73
CA LYS A 431 8.06 34.33 17.18
C LYS A 431 8.86 33.19 17.85
N TYR A 432 8.87 32.00 17.25
CA TYR A 432 9.36 30.77 17.91
C TYR A 432 10.67 30.19 17.35
N ASN A 433 11.10 30.58 16.13
CA ASN A 433 12.35 30.09 15.52
C ASN A 433 13.51 31.06 15.77
N THR A 434 13.97 31.11 17.01
CA THR A 434 15.07 31.98 17.44
C THR A 434 16.33 31.17 17.76
N GLY A 435 17.50 31.80 17.70
CA GLY A 435 18.78 31.19 18.11
C GLY A 435 19.26 30.04 17.21
N GLY A 436 19.06 30.16 15.89
CA GLY A 436 19.54 29.17 14.92
C GLY A 436 18.75 27.86 14.87
N LYS A 437 17.62 27.75 15.59
CA LYS A 437 16.81 26.54 15.69
C LYS A 437 15.42 26.75 15.11
N ALA A 438 14.99 25.80 14.27
CA ALA A 438 13.62 25.78 13.75
C ALA A 438 12.73 24.85 14.60
N VAL A 439 11.76 25.45 15.28
CA VAL A 439 10.63 24.73 15.91
C VAL A 439 9.49 24.58 14.91
N ILE A 440 9.23 25.62 14.12
CA ILE A 440 8.11 25.73 13.21
C ILE A 440 8.60 25.66 11.76
N TYR A 441 7.89 24.91 10.94
CA TYR A 441 8.21 24.69 9.54
C TYR A 441 7.00 25.00 8.67
N ASN A 442 7.24 25.74 7.59
CA ASN A 442 6.26 25.91 6.52
C ASN A 442 6.44 24.83 5.45
N THR A 443 5.34 24.37 4.86
CA THR A 443 5.36 23.37 3.79
C THR A 443 5.27 24.04 2.41
N TYR A 444 6.20 23.74 1.51
CA TYR A 444 6.27 24.30 0.16
C TYR A 444 5.99 23.22 -0.88
N GLN A 445 5.08 23.51 -1.82
CA GLN A 445 4.61 22.56 -2.82
C GLN A 445 5.26 22.81 -4.18
N ALA A 446 6.33 22.08 -4.50
CA ALA A 446 7.13 22.27 -5.71
C ALA A 446 6.39 22.03 -7.05
N TYR A 447 5.15 21.54 -7.03
CA TYR A 447 4.32 21.44 -8.23
C TYR A 447 3.74 22.78 -8.70
N LEU A 448 3.66 23.79 -7.81
CA LEU A 448 3.23 25.14 -8.16
C LEU A 448 4.39 25.91 -8.79
N LYS A 449 4.11 26.59 -9.90
CA LYS A 449 5.08 27.44 -10.62
C LYS A 449 5.63 28.58 -9.73
N SER A 450 4.84 29.05 -8.77
CA SER A 450 5.18 30.15 -7.85
C SER A 450 6.04 29.75 -6.64
N THR A 451 6.28 28.46 -6.40
CA THR A 451 6.95 28.00 -5.17
C THR A 451 8.39 28.51 -5.05
N GLY A 452 9.14 28.56 -6.15
CA GLY A 452 10.50 29.08 -6.15
C GLY A 452 10.56 30.55 -5.72
N GLU A 453 9.68 31.38 -6.26
CA GLU A 453 9.55 32.79 -5.91
C GLU A 453 9.10 32.98 -4.44
N THR A 454 8.08 32.23 -4.01
CA THR A 454 7.54 32.30 -2.65
C THR A 454 8.59 31.96 -1.61
N LEU A 455 9.30 30.84 -1.79
CA LEU A 455 10.36 30.41 -0.89
C LEU A 455 11.54 31.40 -0.91
N SER A 456 11.87 31.97 -2.07
CA SER A 456 12.92 32.97 -2.17
C SER A 456 12.61 34.24 -1.36
N ARG A 457 11.36 34.72 -1.42
CA ARG A 457 10.89 35.82 -0.59
C ARG A 457 10.98 35.49 0.90
N HIS A 458 10.57 34.28 1.32
CA HIS A 458 10.67 33.86 2.71
C HIS A 458 12.11 33.71 3.21
N LEU A 459 13.02 33.22 2.37
CA LEU A 459 14.46 33.18 2.67
C LEU A 459 15.02 34.58 2.90
N LYS A 460 14.67 35.53 2.02
CA LYS A 460 15.06 36.94 2.16
C LYS A 460 14.51 37.55 3.44
N GLU A 461 13.22 37.34 3.73
CA GLU A 461 12.58 37.86 4.93
C GLU A 461 13.19 37.27 6.22
N ALA A 462 13.47 35.96 6.25
CA ALA A 462 14.10 35.29 7.38
C ALA A 462 15.48 35.86 7.69
N ARG A 463 16.25 36.18 6.64
CA ARG A 463 17.54 36.87 6.78
C ARG A 463 17.36 38.28 7.32
N GLU A 464 16.49 39.07 6.72
CA GLU A 464 16.28 40.48 7.09
C GLU A 464 15.77 40.64 8.53
N LYS A 465 14.93 39.71 8.98
CA LYS A 465 14.33 39.74 10.33
C LYS A 465 15.03 38.85 11.35
N GLY A 466 16.09 38.14 10.95
CA GLY A 466 16.97 37.38 11.84
C GLY A 466 16.33 36.16 12.53
N PHE A 467 15.45 35.42 11.86
CA PHE A 467 14.87 34.18 12.40
C PHE A 467 15.24 32.96 11.54
N THR A 468 15.22 31.76 12.13
CA THR A 468 15.56 30.53 11.42
C THR A 468 14.37 30.06 10.57
N LEU A 469 14.58 29.84 9.28
CA LEU A 469 13.52 29.37 8.38
C LEU A 469 13.36 27.84 8.45
N GLY A 470 12.19 27.36 8.87
CA GLY A 470 11.84 25.95 8.77
C GLY A 470 11.17 25.66 7.43
N VAL A 471 11.77 24.78 6.63
CA VAL A 471 11.29 24.44 5.29
C VAL A 471 10.93 22.96 5.24
N LYS A 472 9.70 22.62 4.89
CA LYS A 472 9.31 21.27 4.47
C LYS A 472 8.99 21.30 2.99
N LEU A 473 9.82 20.66 2.17
CA LEU A 473 9.63 20.60 0.73
C LEU A 473 8.88 19.33 0.34
N VAL A 474 7.77 19.49 -0.38
CA VAL A 474 6.99 18.41 -1.00
C VAL A 474 6.80 18.70 -2.49
N ARG A 475 6.34 17.71 -3.27
CA ARG A 475 5.83 18.00 -4.63
C ARG A 475 4.48 18.70 -4.57
N GLY A 476 3.47 18.06 -3.98
CA GLY A 476 2.10 18.57 -3.90
C GLY A 476 1.11 17.41 -3.80
N ALA A 477 -0.09 17.69 -3.30
CA ALA A 477 -1.12 16.68 -3.07
C ALA A 477 -2.48 17.04 -3.70
N TYR A 478 -2.65 18.26 -4.22
CA TYR A 478 -3.95 18.80 -4.63
C TYR A 478 -4.10 18.95 -6.15
N LEU A 479 -3.37 18.14 -6.93
CA LEU A 479 -3.36 18.18 -8.42
C LEU A 479 -4.76 18.07 -9.05
N GLY A 480 -5.67 17.35 -8.39
CA GLY A 480 -7.05 17.17 -8.87
C GLY A 480 -8.02 18.29 -8.49
N SER A 481 -7.64 19.22 -7.61
CA SER A 481 -8.51 20.30 -7.12
C SER A 481 -7.98 21.70 -7.38
N ASP A 482 -6.67 21.88 -7.45
CA ASP A 482 -6.07 23.18 -7.73
C ASP A 482 -6.17 23.53 -9.23
N PRO A 483 -6.24 24.83 -9.59
CA PRO A 483 -6.25 25.27 -10.99
C PRO A 483 -5.07 24.70 -11.77
N ARG A 484 -5.31 24.21 -12.99
CA ARG A 484 -4.25 23.52 -13.74
C ARG A 484 -3.13 24.46 -14.18
N ASP A 485 -3.45 25.71 -14.51
CA ASP A 485 -2.54 26.71 -15.07
C ASP A 485 -1.39 27.10 -14.12
N ILE A 486 -1.63 27.09 -12.81
CA ILE A 486 -0.63 27.41 -11.78
C ILE A 486 0.35 26.24 -11.49
N ILE A 487 0.05 25.04 -11.99
CA ILE A 487 0.85 23.82 -11.79
C ILE A 487 1.78 23.62 -12.99
N HIS A 488 2.99 23.12 -12.76
CA HIS A 488 3.92 22.74 -13.84
C HIS A 488 3.26 21.84 -14.90
N ASP A 489 3.64 22.02 -16.16
CA ASP A 489 2.94 21.40 -17.30
C ASP A 489 3.18 19.88 -17.37
N THR A 490 4.33 19.42 -16.87
CA THR A 490 4.70 18.00 -16.81
C THR A 490 5.22 17.61 -15.44
N LYS A 491 5.18 16.30 -15.15
CA LYS A 491 5.75 15.72 -13.93
C LYS A 491 7.25 16.02 -13.82
N GLU A 492 7.96 15.94 -14.94
CA GLU A 492 9.39 16.24 -15.02
C GLU A 492 9.66 17.72 -14.69
N GLY A 493 8.74 18.62 -15.05
CA GLY A 493 8.77 20.02 -14.62
C GLY A 493 8.71 20.16 -13.10
N THR A 494 7.76 19.48 -12.45
CA THR A 494 7.68 19.41 -10.97
C THR A 494 8.92 18.77 -10.35
N ASP A 495 9.46 17.71 -10.95
CA ASP A 495 10.69 17.05 -10.47
C ASP A 495 11.88 18.00 -10.54
N ARG A 496 12.08 18.71 -11.66
CA ARG A 496 13.13 19.73 -11.80
C ARG A 496 13.00 20.85 -10.78
N ALA A 497 11.78 21.33 -10.54
CA ALA A 497 11.53 22.36 -9.53
C ALA A 497 11.85 21.85 -8.11
N TYR A 498 11.38 20.65 -7.74
CA TYR A 498 11.67 20.04 -6.44
C TYR A 498 13.17 19.82 -6.24
N ASP A 499 13.84 19.18 -7.19
CA ASP A 499 15.25 18.83 -7.08
C ASP A 499 16.15 20.08 -7.14
N GLY A 500 15.75 21.12 -7.89
CA GLY A 500 16.45 22.40 -7.92
C GLY A 500 16.31 23.19 -6.62
N ILE A 501 15.13 23.22 -6.01
CA ILE A 501 14.93 23.84 -4.69
C ILE A 501 15.74 23.08 -3.63
N ALA A 502 15.63 21.76 -3.59
CA ALA A 502 16.35 20.94 -2.63
C ALA A 502 17.88 21.17 -2.73
N GLU A 503 18.41 21.16 -3.94
CA GLU A 503 19.83 21.44 -4.20
C GLU A 503 20.24 22.84 -3.77
N GLY A 504 19.50 23.88 -4.16
CA GLY A 504 19.80 25.27 -3.79
C GLY A 504 19.76 25.50 -2.27
N LEU A 505 18.80 24.89 -1.56
CA LEU A 505 18.76 24.91 -0.10
C LEU A 505 19.97 24.18 0.50
N LEU A 506 20.27 22.96 0.07
CA LEU A 506 21.40 22.21 0.62
C LEU A 506 22.74 22.90 0.42
N LYS A 507 22.94 23.59 -0.71
CA LYS A 507 24.16 24.35 -1.01
C LYS A 507 24.18 25.76 -0.43
N LYS A 508 23.02 26.27 0.01
CA LYS A 508 22.78 27.70 0.30
C LYS A 508 23.11 28.60 -0.91
N GLU A 509 22.62 28.20 -2.08
CA GLU A 509 22.87 28.88 -3.36
C GLU A 509 21.57 29.29 -4.05
N TRP A 510 21.58 30.50 -4.61
CA TRP A 510 20.49 31.00 -5.44
C TRP A 510 20.59 30.38 -6.84
N SER A 511 19.91 29.25 -7.03
CA SER A 511 19.83 28.54 -8.29
C SER A 511 18.39 28.23 -8.65
N PHE A 512 18.08 28.13 -9.94
CA PHE A 512 16.73 27.81 -10.40
C PHE A 512 16.10 26.64 -9.61
N PRO A 513 14.86 26.78 -9.11
CA PRO A 513 13.94 27.92 -9.30
C PRO A 513 14.02 29.00 -8.19
N LEU A 514 14.98 28.92 -7.27
CA LEU A 514 15.23 29.97 -6.28
C LEU A 514 15.89 31.19 -6.94
N GLN A 515 15.49 32.37 -6.50
CA GLN A 515 15.91 33.64 -7.08
C GLN A 515 16.25 34.62 -5.95
N GLY A 516 17.45 35.16 -5.95
CA GLY A 516 17.85 36.09 -4.91
C GLY A 516 19.34 36.38 -4.96
N GLU A 517 19.77 37.22 -4.02
CA GLU A 517 21.15 37.65 -3.89
C GLU A 517 21.55 37.71 -2.40
N GLY A 518 22.85 37.64 -2.13
CA GLY A 518 23.42 37.62 -0.78
C GLY A 518 23.33 36.26 -0.09
N GLY A 519 23.70 36.21 1.19
CA GLY A 519 23.70 34.97 1.97
C GLY A 519 22.30 34.44 2.27
N PHE A 520 22.22 33.15 2.59
CA PHE A 520 21.02 32.48 3.10
C PHE A 520 20.90 32.69 4.62
N PRO A 521 19.68 32.70 5.17
CA PRO A 521 19.46 32.68 6.61
C PRO A 521 19.89 31.33 7.22
N ASP A 522 19.85 31.25 8.56
CA ASP A 522 19.77 29.96 9.23
C ASP A 522 18.49 29.25 8.81
N MET A 523 18.59 27.95 8.53
CA MET A 523 17.44 27.17 8.08
C MET A 523 17.57 25.69 8.43
N ALA A 524 16.42 25.04 8.54
CA ALA A 524 16.30 23.59 8.67
C ALA A 524 15.35 23.07 7.59
N VAL A 525 15.70 21.95 6.96
CA VAL A 525 15.06 21.45 5.75
C VAL A 525 14.55 20.02 5.95
N VAL A 526 13.26 19.81 5.71
CA VAL A 526 12.62 18.51 5.60
C VAL A 526 12.36 18.21 4.14
N LEU A 527 13.08 17.27 3.55
CA LEU A 527 12.88 16.76 2.20
C LEU A 527 11.88 15.60 2.23
N ALA A 528 10.60 15.91 1.97
CA ALA A 528 9.52 14.94 2.03
C ALA A 528 9.19 14.37 0.63
N THR A 529 9.77 13.21 0.33
CA THR A 529 9.65 12.56 -0.99
C THR A 529 9.85 11.05 -0.91
N HIS A 530 9.04 10.32 -1.69
CA HIS A 530 9.23 8.90 -1.99
C HIS A 530 9.94 8.65 -3.33
N ASN A 531 10.31 9.70 -4.07
CA ASN A 531 11.08 9.54 -5.29
C ASN A 531 12.52 9.19 -4.91
N ARG A 532 12.93 7.95 -5.23
CA ARG A 532 14.28 7.44 -4.95
C ARG A 532 15.37 8.30 -5.58
N ASP A 533 15.18 8.78 -6.80
CA ASP A 533 16.20 9.56 -7.51
C ASP A 533 16.44 10.91 -6.81
N SER A 534 15.36 11.58 -6.37
CA SER A 534 15.46 12.82 -5.57
C SER A 534 16.20 12.58 -4.24
N VAL A 535 15.90 11.47 -3.56
CA VAL A 535 16.58 11.11 -2.30
C VAL A 535 18.06 10.84 -2.53
N LEU A 536 18.39 10.06 -3.57
CA LEU A 536 19.78 9.76 -3.93
C LEU A 536 20.55 11.01 -4.34
N LYS A 537 19.92 11.93 -5.07
CA LYS A 537 20.55 13.20 -5.46
C LYS A 537 20.94 14.01 -4.21
N ALA A 538 20.01 14.19 -3.27
CA ALA A 538 20.29 14.87 -2.00
C ALA A 538 21.34 14.13 -1.15
N LYS A 539 21.26 12.79 -1.08
CA LYS A 539 22.26 11.95 -0.38
C LYS A 539 23.66 12.14 -0.97
N ARG A 540 23.81 12.19 -2.29
CA ARG A 540 25.11 12.44 -2.96
C ARG A 540 25.68 13.79 -2.56
N LEU A 541 24.89 14.85 -2.64
CA LEU A 541 25.30 16.20 -2.23
C LEU A 541 25.78 16.27 -0.76
N ILE A 542 25.17 15.47 0.12
CA ILE A 542 25.61 15.38 1.52
C ILE A 542 26.90 14.57 1.64
N ALA A 543 27.00 13.45 0.92
CA ALA A 543 28.14 12.53 1.03
C ALA A 543 29.43 13.08 0.41
N ASP A 544 29.32 13.87 -0.67
CA ASP A 544 30.46 14.49 -1.35
C ASP A 544 30.91 15.82 -0.71
N GLY A 545 30.17 16.32 0.29
CA GLY A 545 30.48 17.57 1.00
C GLY A 545 30.03 18.84 0.28
N THR A 546 29.25 18.73 -0.81
CA THR A 546 28.72 19.90 -1.53
C THR A 546 27.60 20.58 -0.73
N ALA A 547 26.83 19.83 0.05
CA ALA A 547 25.85 20.38 0.97
C ALA A 547 26.56 21.04 2.17
N ARG A 548 26.08 22.22 2.56
CA ARG A 548 26.61 22.95 3.71
C ARG A 548 26.36 22.18 4.99
N GLU A 549 27.40 21.94 5.78
CA GLU A 549 27.33 21.09 6.98
C GLU A 549 26.33 21.59 8.01
N GLU A 550 26.22 22.92 8.15
CA GLU A 550 25.32 23.65 9.05
C GLU A 550 23.83 23.51 8.71
N VAL A 551 23.46 23.02 7.52
CA VAL A 551 22.07 22.80 7.16
C VAL A 551 21.59 21.52 7.85
N ASP A 552 20.61 21.65 8.76
CA ASP A 552 19.90 20.52 9.35
C ASP A 552 18.94 19.94 8.30
N VAL A 553 19.15 18.68 7.91
CA VAL A 553 18.39 18.01 6.85
C VAL A 553 17.74 16.75 7.38
N ALA A 554 16.43 16.66 7.20
CA ALA A 554 15.63 15.49 7.49
C ALA A 554 14.96 14.96 6.21
N PHE A 555 15.02 13.66 5.99
CA PHE A 555 14.26 12.96 4.96
C PHE A 555 12.96 12.44 5.55
N ALA A 556 11.85 12.60 4.84
CA ALA A 556 10.55 12.14 5.33
C ALA A 556 9.78 11.35 4.27
N GLN A 557 9.15 10.26 4.69
CA GLN A 557 8.25 9.45 3.86
C GLN A 557 6.99 9.08 4.63
N LEU A 558 5.84 9.00 3.95
CA LEU A 558 4.64 8.37 4.50
C LEU A 558 4.91 6.91 4.89
N GLN A 559 4.36 6.50 6.03
CA GLN A 559 4.35 5.12 6.47
C GLN A 559 3.59 4.23 5.48
N GLY A 560 4.13 3.03 5.24
CA GLY A 560 3.54 2.05 4.33
C GLY A 560 3.73 2.37 2.85
N MET A 561 4.56 3.36 2.52
CA MET A 561 4.91 3.74 1.15
C MET A 561 6.43 3.84 0.97
N ALA A 562 6.92 3.29 -0.14
CA ALA A 562 8.33 3.31 -0.56
C ALA A 562 9.33 2.98 0.56
N ASP A 563 9.05 1.90 1.30
CA ASP A 563 9.89 1.48 2.42
C ASP A 563 11.31 1.13 1.97
N GLU A 564 11.51 0.73 0.72
CA GLU A 564 12.82 0.51 0.12
C GLU A 564 13.69 1.77 0.15
N VAL A 565 13.09 2.94 -0.06
CA VAL A 565 13.80 4.23 -0.03
C VAL A 565 14.11 4.63 1.42
N SER A 566 13.13 4.50 2.31
CA SER A 566 13.29 4.81 3.72
C SER A 566 14.34 3.90 4.40
N CYS A 567 14.33 2.60 4.10
CA CYS A 567 15.27 1.65 4.67
C CYS A 567 16.67 1.79 4.07
N GLU A 568 16.83 2.26 2.83
CA GLU A 568 18.14 2.61 2.26
C GLU A 568 18.82 3.74 3.04
N LEU A 569 18.06 4.75 3.49
CA LEU A 569 18.54 5.81 4.37
C LEU A 569 18.95 5.28 5.75
N VAL A 570 18.11 4.44 6.35
CA VAL A 570 18.38 3.84 7.68
C VAL A 570 19.57 2.90 7.64
N ALA A 571 19.64 1.99 6.65
CA ALA A 571 20.74 1.04 6.49
C ALA A 571 22.08 1.74 6.21
N GLY A 572 22.05 2.88 5.50
CA GLY A 572 23.23 3.72 5.27
C GLY A 572 23.88 4.22 6.57
N ASN A 573 23.07 4.56 7.58
CA ASN A 573 23.57 5.05 8.88
C ASN A 573 24.28 3.98 9.72
N HIS A 574 24.07 2.70 9.44
CA HIS A 574 24.77 1.60 10.10
C HIS A 574 26.13 1.29 9.47
N ARG A 575 26.35 1.77 8.24
CA ARG A 575 27.65 1.78 7.59
C ARG A 575 28.33 3.06 8.04
N GLU A 576 29.64 3.06 8.25
CA GLU A 576 30.43 4.17 8.80
C GLU A 576 30.45 5.43 7.89
N GLU A 577 29.29 5.96 7.51
CA GLU A 577 29.12 7.20 6.75
C GLU A 577 29.43 8.40 7.66
N LYS A 578 30.19 9.37 7.14
CA LYS A 578 30.70 10.54 7.88
C LYS A 578 29.59 11.40 8.53
N LYS A 579 28.37 11.40 7.97
CA LYS A 579 27.22 12.16 8.48
C LYS A 579 25.97 11.28 8.51
N LYS A 580 25.43 11.04 9.71
CA LYS A 580 24.18 10.32 9.91
C LYS A 580 23.02 11.09 9.28
N MET A 581 22.29 10.46 8.38
CA MET A 581 21.13 11.06 7.71
C MET A 581 19.88 10.85 8.55
N SER A 582 19.16 11.92 8.86
CA SER A 582 17.95 11.82 9.65
C SER A 582 16.76 11.39 8.78
N ALA A 583 16.19 10.23 9.05
CA ALA A 583 15.03 9.69 8.33
C ALA A 583 13.81 9.59 9.24
N TYR A 584 12.65 10.06 8.76
CA TYR A 584 11.39 10.11 9.50
C TYR A 584 10.26 9.44 8.72
N LYS A 585 9.35 8.78 9.46
CA LYS A 585 8.08 8.28 8.91
C LYS A 585 6.92 9.18 9.33
N TYR A 586 6.12 9.59 8.35
CA TYR A 586 4.88 10.32 8.58
C TYR A 586 3.75 9.33 8.84
N LEU A 587 3.08 9.52 9.97
CA LEU A 587 2.04 8.65 10.51
C LEU A 587 0.82 9.49 10.88
N VAL A 588 -0.37 8.89 10.80
CA VAL A 588 -1.58 9.48 11.35
C VAL A 588 -2.16 8.62 12.46
N TRP A 589 -2.78 9.26 13.44
CA TRP A 589 -3.48 8.61 14.56
C TRP A 589 -4.87 9.21 14.76
N GLY A 590 -5.78 8.42 15.32
CA GLY A 590 -7.20 8.76 15.46
C GLY A 590 -8.07 7.51 15.34
N SER A 591 -9.39 7.67 15.41
CA SER A 591 -10.30 6.53 15.27
C SER A 591 -10.13 5.84 13.92
N THR A 592 -10.54 4.57 13.83
CA THR A 592 -10.51 3.85 12.54
C THR A 592 -11.28 4.62 11.47
N GLY A 593 -12.48 5.13 11.79
CA GLY A 593 -13.27 5.95 10.88
C GLY A 593 -12.59 7.26 10.44
N GLU A 594 -11.95 7.98 11.37
CA GLU A 594 -11.21 9.21 11.08
C GLU A 594 -10.02 8.96 10.16
N CYS A 595 -9.20 7.96 10.50
CA CYS A 595 -8.07 7.55 9.69
C CYS A 595 -8.52 7.03 8.31
N MET A 596 -9.65 6.34 8.19
CA MET A 596 -10.17 5.89 6.90
C MET A 596 -10.52 7.07 5.98
N LYS A 597 -11.16 8.13 6.50
CA LYS A 597 -11.44 9.34 5.73
C LYS A 597 -10.14 10.00 5.26
N TYR A 598 -9.14 10.10 6.14
CA TYR A 598 -7.83 10.60 5.79
C TYR A 598 -7.17 9.77 4.68
N LEU A 599 -7.13 8.44 4.85
CA LEU A 599 -6.46 7.52 3.92
C LEU A 599 -7.16 7.48 2.56
N LEU A 600 -8.49 7.57 2.53
CA LEU A 600 -9.24 7.65 1.28
C LEU A 600 -8.87 8.90 0.48
N ARG A 601 -8.79 10.07 1.14
CA ARG A 601 -8.33 11.32 0.48
C ARG A 601 -6.92 11.13 -0.09
N ARG A 602 -6.00 10.59 0.71
CA ARG A 602 -4.63 10.32 0.25
C ARG A 602 -4.58 9.32 -0.90
N ALA A 603 -5.45 8.31 -0.91
CA ALA A 603 -5.50 7.31 -1.97
C ALA A 603 -6.01 7.90 -3.29
N TYR A 604 -7.00 8.81 -3.26
CA TYR A 604 -7.44 9.53 -4.46
C TYR A 604 -6.39 10.52 -4.96
N GLU A 605 -5.78 11.29 -4.07
CA GLU A 605 -4.74 12.26 -4.41
C GLU A 605 -3.46 11.61 -4.99
N ASN A 606 -3.15 10.39 -4.53
CA ASN A 606 -1.99 9.62 -5.00
C ASN A 606 -2.39 8.52 -5.99
N ARG A 607 -3.55 8.61 -6.65
CA ARG A 607 -3.99 7.56 -7.59
C ARG A 607 -3.04 7.40 -8.78
N ASP A 608 -2.40 8.48 -9.22
CA ASP A 608 -1.42 8.43 -10.31
C ASP A 608 -0.04 7.94 -9.84
N ALA A 609 0.18 7.82 -8.52
CA ALA A 609 1.36 7.19 -7.95
C ALA A 609 1.37 5.66 -8.07
N VAL A 610 0.30 5.04 -8.59
CA VAL A 610 0.13 3.58 -8.71
C VAL A 610 1.27 2.90 -9.49
N GLN A 611 1.90 3.58 -10.45
CA GLN A 611 3.10 3.07 -11.13
C GLN A 611 4.27 2.84 -10.16
N ARG A 612 4.44 3.69 -9.12
CA ARG A 612 5.48 3.52 -8.09
C ARG A 612 5.19 2.37 -7.14
N THR A 613 3.92 2.01 -6.97
CA THR A 613 3.54 0.88 -6.12
C THR A 613 3.99 -0.46 -6.72
N VAL A 614 4.21 -0.52 -8.04
CA VAL A 614 4.74 -1.72 -8.72
C VAL A 614 6.20 -1.97 -8.32
N SER A 615 7.05 -0.96 -8.34
CA SER A 615 8.46 -1.10 -7.94
C SER A 615 8.60 -1.49 -6.47
N GLY A 616 7.84 -0.84 -5.58
CA GLY A 616 7.80 -1.21 -4.17
C GLY A 616 7.33 -2.66 -3.94
N ARG A 617 6.32 -3.11 -4.71
CA ARG A 617 5.85 -4.51 -4.65
C ARG A 617 6.93 -5.50 -5.08
N GLU A 618 7.66 -5.24 -6.17
CA GLU A 618 8.74 -6.12 -6.62
C GLU A 618 9.92 -6.13 -5.64
N ALA A 619 10.25 -4.99 -5.03
CA ALA A 619 11.28 -4.92 -3.98
C ALA A 619 10.89 -5.78 -2.76
N MET A 620 9.65 -5.65 -2.28
CA MET A 620 9.14 -6.47 -1.17
C MET A 620 9.10 -7.96 -1.52
N LYS A 621 8.62 -8.31 -2.72
CA LYS A 621 8.62 -9.69 -3.22
C LYS A 621 10.03 -10.27 -3.27
N SER A 622 11.00 -9.51 -3.77
CA SER A 622 12.39 -9.93 -3.84
C SER A 622 12.98 -10.18 -2.45
N GLU A 623 12.64 -9.34 -1.47
CA GLU A 623 13.05 -9.54 -0.08
C GLU A 623 12.40 -10.78 0.55
N VAL A 624 11.12 -11.06 0.28
CA VAL A 624 10.46 -12.30 0.69
C VAL A 624 11.17 -13.51 0.11
N VAL A 625 11.43 -13.51 -1.20
CA VAL A 625 12.13 -14.60 -1.90
C VAL A 625 13.53 -14.80 -1.32
N ARG A 626 14.27 -13.71 -1.04
CA ARG A 626 15.60 -13.76 -0.43
C ARG A 626 15.56 -14.43 0.95
N ARG A 627 14.61 -14.05 1.82
CA ARG A 627 14.44 -14.67 3.14
C ARG A 627 14.08 -16.15 3.05
N VAL A 628 13.18 -16.51 2.12
CA VAL A 628 12.82 -17.91 1.86
C VAL A 628 14.03 -18.72 1.37
N LYS A 629 14.79 -18.21 0.40
CA LYS A 629 16.03 -18.86 -0.06
C LYS A 629 17.03 -19.06 1.07
N GLY A 630 17.17 -18.08 1.95
CA GLY A 630 18.04 -18.18 3.14
C GLY A 630 17.63 -19.30 4.10
N LEU A 631 16.33 -19.53 4.29
CA LEU A 631 15.83 -20.64 5.13
C LEU A 631 16.19 -22.01 4.56
N PHE A 632 16.38 -22.12 3.24
CA PHE A 632 16.72 -23.37 2.55
C PHE A 632 18.20 -23.47 2.15
N GLY A 633 19.06 -22.53 2.59
CA GLY A 633 20.49 -22.52 2.23
C GLY A 633 20.78 -22.23 0.75
N LEU A 634 19.84 -21.61 0.05
CA LEU A 634 19.90 -21.28 -1.39
C LEU A 634 20.17 -19.79 -1.65
N ALA A 635 20.64 -19.05 -0.63
CA ALA A 635 20.78 -17.59 -0.63
C ALA A 635 22.08 -17.11 -1.26
#